data_AF-A0A5K7S6Z9-F1
#
_entry.id   AF-A0A5K7S6Z9-F1
#
_cell.length_a   1.000
_cell.length_b   1.000
_cell.length_c   1.000
_cell.angle_alpha   90.00
_cell.angle_beta   90.00
_cell.angle_gamma   90.00
#
_symmetry.space_group_name_H-M   'P 1'
#
loop_
_entity.id
_entity.type
_entity.pdbx_description
1 polymer ?
#
loop_
_entity_poly.entity_id
_entity_poly.type
_entity_poly.pdbx_seq_one_letter_code
_entity_poly.pdbx_strand_id
1 'polypeptide(L)'
;MTTGNLVLKIIGKMNKIWMVMYKNIKKTGALFLLVLISIWAFSQAVDYKNKNLSPEERTKDLLARMTLDEKIMQLQCIWQTKSTVFTNGDFDLVKAKKVLKNGLGEIAALSAF
;
A
#
# COMPACT_ATOMS: atom_id res chain seq x y z
N MET A 1 16.59 64.55 -19.70
CA MET A 1 15.92 63.34 -19.18
C MET A 1 16.56 63.04 -17.82
N THR A 2 15.87 63.33 -16.72
CA THR A 2 16.45 63.34 -15.36
C THR A 2 16.68 61.93 -14.83
N THR A 3 17.81 61.72 -14.16
CA THR A 3 18.26 60.49 -13.51
C THR A 3 17.20 59.83 -12.62
N GLY A 4 16.29 60.61 -12.01
CA GLY A 4 15.18 60.10 -11.19
C GLY A 4 14.16 59.22 -11.93
N ASN A 5 13.86 59.51 -13.22
CA ASN A 5 12.92 58.71 -14.00
C ASN A 5 13.47 57.32 -14.37
N LEU A 6 14.81 57.20 -14.50
CA LEU A 6 15.46 55.95 -14.80
C LEU A 6 15.43 55.00 -13.60
N VAL A 7 15.68 55.53 -12.40
CA VAL A 7 15.67 54.78 -11.13
C VAL A 7 14.27 54.23 -10.84
N LEU A 8 13.22 55.04 -10.99
CA LEU A 8 11.83 54.59 -10.82
C LEU A 8 11.44 53.49 -11.81
N LYS A 9 11.91 53.57 -13.06
CA LYS A 9 11.65 52.55 -14.08
C LYS A 9 12.34 51.21 -13.75
N ILE A 10 13.55 51.26 -13.17
CA ILE A 10 14.29 50.08 -12.72
C ILE A 10 13.60 49.42 -11.51
N ILE A 11 13.21 50.21 -10.50
CA ILE A 11 12.48 49.74 -9.32
C ILE A 11 11.16 49.08 -9.73
N GLY A 12 10.40 49.70 -10.64
CA GLY A 12 9.15 49.12 -11.16
C GLY A 12 9.37 47.78 -11.88
N LYS A 13 10.46 47.65 -12.64
CA LYS A 13 10.82 46.40 -13.32
C LYS A 13 11.22 45.31 -12.32
N MET A 14 11.99 45.66 -11.29
CA MET A 14 12.36 44.75 -10.18
C MET A 14 11.14 44.27 -9.39
N ASN A 15 10.22 45.16 -9.02
CA ASN A 15 8.97 44.77 -8.34
C ASN A 15 8.13 43.80 -9.19
N LYS A 16 8.09 44.00 -10.52
CA LYS A 16 7.37 43.12 -11.43
C LYS A 16 8.00 41.72 -11.49
N ILE A 17 9.33 41.64 -11.54
CA ILE A 17 10.07 40.37 -11.48
C ILE A 17 9.84 39.68 -10.14
N TRP A 18 9.95 40.41 -9.03
CA TRP A 18 9.72 39.88 -7.69
C TRP A 18 8.30 39.31 -7.53
N MET A 19 7.28 40.01 -8.04
CA MET A 19 5.89 39.55 -8.02
C MET A 19 5.65 38.28 -8.84
N VAL A 20 6.30 38.15 -10.01
CA VAL A 20 6.23 36.94 -10.84
C VAL A 20 6.92 35.77 -10.15
N MET A 21 8.11 35.99 -9.57
CA MET A 21 8.83 34.98 -8.81
C MET A 21 8.02 34.51 -7.60
N TYR A 22 7.45 35.43 -6.83
CA TYR A 22 6.61 35.11 -5.67
C TYR A 22 5.36 34.28 -6.05
N LYS A 23 4.67 34.64 -7.13
CA LYS A 23 3.55 33.86 -7.65
C LYS A 23 3.98 32.46 -8.09
N ASN A 24 5.12 32.33 -8.76
CA ASN A 24 5.63 31.02 -9.20
C ASN A 24 6.06 30.15 -8.01
N ILE A 25 6.77 30.71 -7.03
CA ILE A 25 7.18 29.99 -5.80
C ILE A 25 5.96 29.49 -5.01
N LYS A 26 4.91 30.30 -4.88
CA LYS A 26 3.67 29.83 -4.24
C LYS A 26 2.97 28.74 -5.02
N LYS A 27 2.89 28.86 -6.35
CA LYS A 27 2.24 27.86 -7.21
C LYS A 27 2.99 26.54 -7.20
N THR A 28 4.31 26.57 -7.31
CA THR A 28 5.14 25.36 -7.26
C THR A 28 5.12 24.74 -5.87
N GLY A 29 5.14 25.55 -4.80
CA GLY A 29 4.98 25.08 -3.43
C GLY A 29 3.63 24.41 -3.17
N ALA A 30 2.53 24.98 -3.69
CA ALA A 30 1.20 24.38 -3.58
C ALA A 30 1.10 23.04 -4.35
N LEU A 31 1.68 22.95 -5.54
CA LEU A 31 1.72 21.72 -6.32
C LEU A 31 2.54 20.63 -5.61
N PHE A 32 3.68 21.00 -5.03
CA PHE A 32 4.53 20.08 -4.27
C PHE A 32 3.81 19.55 -3.02
N LEU A 33 3.09 20.41 -2.30
CA LEU A 33 2.26 20.02 -1.16
C LEU A 33 1.15 19.04 -1.55
N LEU A 34 0.47 19.29 -2.68
CA LEU A 34 -0.54 18.40 -3.24
C LEU A 34 0.03 17.02 -3.59
N VAL A 35 1.23 16.99 -4.20
CA VAL A 35 1.94 15.74 -4.51
C VAL A 35 2.30 14.98 -3.24
N LEU A 36 2.81 15.66 -2.21
CA LEU A 36 3.12 15.02 -0.92
C LEU A 36 1.87 14.40 -0.29
N ILE A 37 0.76 15.13 -0.18
CA ILE A 37 -0.50 14.61 0.36
C ILE A 37 -0.98 13.38 -0.41
N SER A 38 -0.84 13.38 -1.74
CA SER A 38 -1.22 12.25 -2.58
C SER A 38 -0.42 10.98 -2.27
N ILE A 39 0.88 11.11 -1.98
CA ILE A 39 1.76 9.99 -1.63
C ILE A 39 1.38 9.39 -0.26
N TRP A 40 1.04 10.24 0.72
CA TRP A 40 0.59 9.77 2.03
C TRP A 40 -0.73 8.99 1.98
N ALA A 41 -1.68 9.44 1.15
CA ALA A 41 -2.98 8.79 1.00
C ALA A 41 -2.87 7.38 0.37
N PHE A 42 -1.94 7.17 -0.55
CA PHE A 42 -1.77 5.90 -1.25
C PHE A 42 -1.08 4.80 -0.42
N SER A 43 -0.42 5.18 0.68
CA SER A 43 0.37 4.27 1.52
C SER A 43 -0.44 3.55 2.61
N GLN A 44 -1.77 3.69 2.65
CA GLN A 44 -2.56 2.99 3.66
C GLN A 44 -2.58 1.48 3.36
N ALA A 45 -1.81 0.73 4.15
CA ALA A 45 -1.87 -0.72 4.15
C ALA A 45 -3.27 -1.16 4.59
N VAL A 46 -3.83 -2.18 3.92
CA VAL A 46 -5.08 -2.80 4.36
C VAL A 46 -4.94 -3.27 5.81
N ASP A 47 -5.94 -3.02 6.65
CA ASP A 47 -5.86 -3.20 8.10
C ASP A 47 -5.34 -4.60 8.50
N TYR A 48 -5.82 -5.69 7.89
CA TYR A 48 -5.30 -7.03 8.21
C TYR A 48 -3.79 -7.23 7.96
N LYS A 49 -3.19 -6.47 7.03
CA LYS A 49 -1.75 -6.44 6.74
C LYS A 49 -0.99 -5.40 7.56
N ASN A 50 -1.67 -4.52 8.27
CA ASN A 50 -1.04 -3.47 9.06
C ASN A 50 -0.52 -4.03 10.40
N LYS A 51 0.80 -4.20 10.50
CA LYS A 51 1.47 -4.72 11.70
C LYS A 51 1.35 -3.81 12.94
N ASN A 52 0.91 -2.56 12.78
CA ASN A 52 0.76 -1.61 13.88
C ASN A 52 -0.61 -1.71 14.58
N LEU A 53 -1.56 -2.47 14.02
CA LEU A 53 -2.86 -2.74 14.63
C LEU A 53 -2.82 -4.00 15.49
N SER A 54 -3.76 -4.10 16.44
CA SER A 54 -3.91 -5.29 17.29
C SER A 54 -4.29 -6.53 16.46
N PRO A 55 -3.97 -7.75 16.93
CA PRO A 55 -4.45 -8.98 16.30
C PRO A 55 -5.96 -9.00 16.09
N GLU A 56 -6.74 -8.47 17.03
CA GLU A 56 -8.20 -8.42 16.98
C GLU A 56 -8.70 -7.52 15.84
N GLU A 57 -8.17 -6.31 15.70
CA GLU A 57 -8.51 -5.38 14.61
C GLU A 57 -8.18 -6.00 13.25
N ARG A 58 -6.99 -6.58 13.13
CA ARG A 58 -6.53 -7.24 11.90
C ARG A 58 -7.39 -8.44 11.53
N THR A 59 -7.77 -9.24 12.51
CA THR A 59 -8.62 -10.42 12.33
C THR A 59 -10.03 -10.03 11.92
N LYS A 60 -10.59 -8.98 12.54
CA LYS A 60 -11.91 -8.47 12.20
C LYS A 60 -11.98 -7.99 10.74
N ASP A 61 -10.99 -7.22 10.29
CA ASP A 61 -10.92 -6.78 8.88
C ASP A 61 -10.73 -7.97 7.92
N LEU A 62 -9.85 -8.92 8.25
CA LEU A 62 -9.64 -10.12 7.42
C LEU A 62 -10.93 -10.94 7.27
N LEU A 63 -11.59 -11.28 8.38
CA LEU A 63 -12.82 -12.07 8.37
C LEU A 63 -13.98 -11.35 7.67
N ALA A 64 -14.02 -10.01 7.69
CA ALA A 64 -15.02 -9.25 6.97
C ALA A 64 -14.86 -9.34 5.44
N ARG A 65 -13.64 -9.58 4.95
CA ARG A 65 -13.30 -9.67 3.51
C ARG A 65 -13.41 -11.10 2.96
N MET A 66 -13.30 -12.10 3.82
CA MET A 66 -13.36 -13.51 3.42
C MET A 66 -14.78 -13.96 3.06
N THR A 67 -14.87 -14.74 2.00
CA THR A 67 -16.03 -15.56 1.64
C THR A 67 -16.29 -16.65 2.70
N LEU A 68 -17.49 -17.26 2.64
CA LEU A 68 -17.82 -18.38 3.52
C LEU A 68 -16.87 -19.56 3.30
N ASP A 69 -16.57 -19.90 2.04
CA ASP A 69 -15.67 -21.00 1.71
C ASP A 69 -14.26 -20.79 2.27
N GLU A 70 -13.73 -19.57 2.16
CA GLU A 70 -12.41 -19.24 2.74
C GLU A 70 -12.41 -19.39 4.27
N LYS A 71 -13.51 -19.01 4.93
CA LYS A 71 -13.65 -19.17 6.39
C LYS A 71 -13.71 -20.64 6.79
N ILE A 72 -14.48 -21.44 6.05
CA ILE A 72 -14.55 -22.90 6.26
C ILE A 72 -13.16 -23.51 6.12
N MET A 73 -12.35 -23.03 5.16
CA MET A 73 -11.01 -23.55 4.93
C MET A 73 -10.03 -23.27 6.06
N GLN A 74 -10.17 -22.15 6.78
CA GLN A 74 -9.37 -21.87 7.98
C GLN A 74 -9.60 -22.89 9.10
N LEU A 75 -10.74 -23.60 9.09
CA LEU A 75 -11.08 -24.61 10.10
C LEU A 75 -10.60 -26.01 9.72
N GLN A 76 -10.02 -26.21 8.53
CA GLN A 76 -9.57 -27.52 8.06
C GLN A 76 -8.10 -27.77 8.39
N CYS A 77 -7.77 -29.04 8.61
CA CYS A 77 -6.41 -29.51 8.81
C CYS A 77 -6.07 -30.65 7.83
N ILE A 78 -4.96 -30.50 7.09
CA ILE A 78 -4.41 -31.55 6.24
C ILE A 78 -3.42 -32.37 7.05
N TRP A 79 -3.76 -33.64 7.29
CA TRP A 79 -2.88 -34.58 7.99
C TRP A 79 -2.57 -35.84 7.17
N GLN A 80 -3.58 -36.66 6.89
CA GLN A 80 -3.41 -37.93 6.15
C GLN A 80 -3.35 -37.72 4.63
N THR A 81 -3.88 -36.62 4.13
CA THR A 81 -4.03 -36.33 2.69
C THR A 81 -2.90 -35.45 2.14
N LYS A 82 -1.71 -35.48 2.72
CA LYS A 82 -0.57 -34.61 2.31
C LYS A 82 -0.11 -34.82 0.88
N SER A 83 -0.26 -36.03 0.32
CA SER A 83 0.04 -36.32 -1.09
C SER A 83 -0.77 -35.48 -2.08
N THR A 84 -1.83 -34.82 -1.61
CA THR A 84 -2.64 -33.86 -2.39
C THR A 84 -1.99 -32.48 -2.51
N VAL A 85 -0.97 -32.15 -1.72
CA VAL A 85 -0.22 -30.88 -1.79
C VAL A 85 1.30 -31.07 -1.79
N PHE A 86 1.78 -32.28 -1.53
CA PHE A 86 3.19 -32.68 -1.59
C PHE A 86 3.42 -33.80 -2.61
N THR A 87 4.64 -33.85 -3.15
CA THR A 87 5.14 -34.90 -4.04
C THR A 87 6.56 -35.25 -3.62
N ASN A 88 6.82 -36.49 -3.24
CA ASN A 88 8.13 -36.96 -2.75
C ASN A 88 8.70 -36.11 -1.58
N GLY A 89 7.83 -35.62 -0.70
CA GLY A 89 8.20 -34.74 0.42
C GLY A 89 8.37 -33.26 0.09
N ASP A 90 8.38 -32.88 -1.19
CA ASP A 90 8.44 -31.49 -1.61
C ASP A 90 7.03 -30.90 -1.82
N PHE A 91 6.87 -29.61 -1.52
CA PHE A 91 5.62 -28.91 -1.72
C PHE A 91 5.34 -28.73 -3.22
N ASP A 92 4.23 -29.31 -3.69
CA ASP A 92 3.84 -29.29 -5.09
C ASP A 92 2.86 -28.14 -5.35
N LEU A 93 3.39 -27.05 -5.93
CA LEU A 93 2.60 -25.85 -6.21
C LEU A 93 1.43 -26.11 -7.16
N VAL A 94 1.55 -27.07 -8.09
CA VAL A 94 0.49 -27.36 -9.06
C VAL A 94 -0.67 -28.05 -8.35
N LYS A 95 -0.38 -29.05 -7.53
CA LYS A 95 -1.41 -29.72 -6.72
C LYS A 95 -2.01 -28.79 -5.67
N ALA A 96 -1.17 -28.02 -4.96
CA ALA A 96 -1.59 -27.08 -3.93
C ALA A 96 -2.55 -26.01 -4.48
N LYS A 97 -2.30 -25.45 -5.67
CA LYS A 97 -3.23 -24.50 -6.30
C LYS A 97 -4.61 -25.08 -6.56
N LYS A 98 -4.70 -26.38 -6.86
CA LYS A 98 -5.98 -27.07 -7.10
C LYS A 98 -6.75 -27.28 -5.80
N VAL A 99 -6.07 -27.66 -4.73
CA VAL A 99 -6.68 -28.05 -3.45
C VAL A 99 -6.91 -26.84 -2.53
N LEU A 100 -5.95 -25.92 -2.47
CA LEU A 100 -5.94 -24.75 -1.57
C LEU A 100 -6.49 -23.48 -2.23
N LYS A 101 -7.36 -23.63 -3.25
CA LYS A 101 -7.92 -22.51 -4.02
C LYS A 101 -8.61 -21.46 -3.14
N ASN A 102 -9.22 -21.91 -2.03
CA ASN A 102 -9.97 -21.10 -1.09
C ASN A 102 -9.19 -20.93 0.24
N GLY A 103 -7.90 -21.24 0.26
CA GLY A 103 -7.04 -21.12 1.45
C GLY A 103 -6.77 -22.44 2.16
N LEU A 104 -6.23 -22.31 3.37
CA LEU A 104 -5.72 -23.39 4.23
C LEU A 104 -5.79 -22.93 5.69
N GLY A 105 -6.22 -23.82 6.59
CA GLY A 105 -6.08 -23.63 8.04
C GLY A 105 -4.75 -24.17 8.54
N GLU A 106 -4.59 -25.49 8.53
CA GLU A 106 -3.41 -26.17 9.09
C GLU A 106 -2.91 -27.32 8.19
N ILE A 107 -1.59 -27.55 8.21
CA ILE A 107 -0.97 -28.81 7.77
C ILE A 107 -0.28 -29.44 8.99
N ALA A 108 -0.82 -30.54 9.51
CA ALA A 108 -0.27 -31.19 10.69
C ALA A 108 0.89 -32.13 10.33
N ALA A 109 1.97 -32.11 11.12
CA ALA A 109 3.12 -33.03 11.08
C ALA A 109 3.89 -33.10 9.74
N LEU A 110 4.93 -32.28 9.56
CA LEU A 110 5.81 -32.28 8.39
C LEU A 110 6.82 -33.46 8.33
N SER A 111 6.77 -34.42 9.24
CA SER A 111 7.76 -35.51 9.33
C SER A 111 7.37 -36.79 8.60
N ALA A 112 6.14 -36.89 8.08
CA ALA A 112 5.58 -38.12 7.50
C ALA A 112 5.27 -37.94 6.02
N PHE A 113 6.31 -37.82 5.19
CA PHE A 113 6.22 -37.68 3.74
C PHE A 113 6.73 -38.91 2.99
#